data_AF-A0A1L7WBR8-F1
#
_entry.id   AF-A0A1L7WBR8-F1
#
_cell.length_a   1.000
_cell.length_b   1.000
_cell.length_c   1.000
_cell.angle_alpha   90.00
_cell.angle_beta   90.00
_cell.angle_gamma   90.00
#
_symmetry.space_group_name_H-M   'P 1'
#
loop_
_entity.id
_entity.type
_entity.pdbx_description
1 polymer ?
#
loop_
_entity_poly.entity_id
_entity_poly.type
_entity_poly.pdbx_seq_one_letter_code
_entity_poly.pdbx_strand_id
1 'polypeptide(L)' 'MATAARPLYNFLVRRNYIFLGVIFAGAFGFEMAFDTISDRIWDNINKGRQWKDIRAKYIQSEDDE' A
#
# COMPACT_ATOMS: atom_id res chain seq x y z
N MET A 1 -8.74 31.33 12.57
CA MET A 1 -8.64 29.94 12.10
C MET A 1 -8.13 29.08 13.24
N ALA A 2 -8.94 28.18 13.79
CA ALA A 2 -8.47 27.30 14.86
C ALA A 2 -7.52 26.25 14.25
N THR A 3 -6.27 26.22 14.72
CA THR A 3 -5.26 25.29 14.23
C THR A 3 -5.56 23.88 14.75
N ALA A 4 -6.01 22.98 13.88
CA ALA A 4 -6.34 21.58 14.23
C ALA A 4 -5.15 20.78 14.79
N ALA A 5 -3.92 21.29 14.64
CA ALA A 5 -2.70 20.68 15.17
C ALA A 5 -2.72 20.52 16.70
N ARG A 6 -3.27 21.49 17.43
CA ARG A 6 -3.26 21.49 18.90
C ARG A 6 -4.19 20.44 19.52
N PRO A 7 -5.45 20.29 19.07
CA PRO A 7 -6.29 19.17 19.53
C PRO A 7 -5.75 17.81 19.07
N LEU A 8 -5.22 17.70 17.84
CA LEU A 8 -4.67 16.44 17.32
C LEU A 8 -3.45 15.96 18.12
N TYR A 9 -2.52 16.87 18.43
CA TYR A 9 -1.35 16.57 19.24
C TYR A 9 -1.74 16.05 20.63
N ASN A 10 -2.70 16.71 21.29
CA ASN A 10 -3.16 16.29 22.61
C ASN A 10 -3.86 14.92 22.59
N PHE A 11 -4.54 14.58 21.48
CA PHE A 11 -5.28 13.34 21.33
C PHE A 11 -4.39 12.15 20.94
N LEU A 12 -3.52 12.32 19.94
CA LEU A 12 -2.75 11.22 19.34
C LEU A 12 -1.29 11.13 19.82
N VAL A 13 -0.65 12.26 20.14
CA VAL A 13 0.82 12.32 20.27
C VAL A 13 1.28 12.51 21.72
N ARG A 14 0.57 13.31 22.52
CA ARG A 14 1.04 13.73 23.85
C ARG A 14 1.25 12.59 24.85
N ARG A 15 0.54 11.46 24.71
CA ARG A 15 0.63 10.33 25.64
C ARG A 15 1.40 9.18 24.98
N ASN A 16 2.58 8.84 25.52
CA ASN A 16 3.50 7.87 24.92
C ASN A 16 2.86 6.52 24.54
N TYR A 17 2.04 5.93 25.43
CA TYR A 17 1.39 4.65 25.14
C TYR A 17 0.32 4.75 24.04
N ILE A 18 -0.40 5.88 23.95
CA ILE A 18 -1.33 6.15 22.85
C ILE A 18 -0.55 6.34 21.56
N PHE A 19 0.51 7.15 21.61
CA PHE A 19 1.34 7.45 20.46
C PHE A 19 1.96 6.18 19.85
N LEU A 20 2.44 5.26 20.70
CA LEU A 20 2.93 3.96 20.24
C LEU A 20 1.84 3.16 19.52
N GLY A 21 0.62 3.11 20.08
CA GLY A 21 -0.52 2.46 19.43
C GLY A 21 -0.91 3.09 18.10
N VAL A 22 -0.87 4.43 18.01
CA VAL A 22 -1.12 5.18 16.77
C VAL A 22 -0.06 4.87 15.72
N ILE A 23 1.22 4.78 16.09
CA ILE A 23 2.29 4.41 15.18
C ILE A 23 2.06 3.01 14.63
N PHE A 24 1.77 2.02 15.49
CA PHE A 24 1.55 0.65 15.02
C PHE A 24 0.32 0.54 14.12
N ALA A 25 -0.82 1.08 14.54
CA ALA A 25 -2.02 1.07 13.72
C ALA A 25 -1.81 1.81 12.39
N GLY A 26 -1.12 2.95 12.44
CA GLY A 26 -0.76 3.74 11.27
C GLY A 26 0.19 3.00 10.33
N ALA A 27 1.19 2.31 10.85
CA ALA A 27 2.14 1.54 10.06
C ALA A 27 1.45 0.39 9.31
N PHE A 28 0.67 -0.44 10.00
CA PHE A 28 -0.08 -1.53 9.35
C PHE A 28 -1.07 -1.03 8.31
N GLY A 29 -1.84 0.01 8.65
CA GLY A 29 -2.79 0.60 7.71
C GLY A 29 -2.09 1.24 6.50
N PHE A 30 -0.95 1.88 6.72
CA PHE A 30 -0.15 2.49 5.67
C PHE A 30 0.48 1.44 4.76
N GLU A 31 1.10 0.39 5.32
CA GLU A 31 1.70 -0.71 4.56
C GLU A 31 0.71 -1.32 3.58
N MET A 32 -0.46 -1.76 4.06
CA MET A 32 -1.50 -2.34 3.21
C MET A 32 -1.95 -1.41 2.08
N ALA A 33 -2.16 -0.13 2.40
CA ALA A 33 -2.62 0.86 1.43
C ALA A 33 -1.51 1.17 0.41
N PHE A 34 -0.28 1.36 0.89
CA PHE A 34 0.88 1.72 0.09
C PHE A 34 1.22 0.60 -0.90
N ASP A 35 1.28 -0.65 -0.45
CA ASP A 35 1.55 -1.80 -1.32
C ASP A 35 0.48 -1.92 -2.40
N THR A 36 -0.80 -1.92 -2.01
CA THR A 36 -1.92 -2.05 -2.96
C THR A 36 -1.92 -0.94 -4.01
N ILE A 37 -1.67 0.30 -3.60
CA ILE A 37 -1.66 1.45 -4.51
C ILE A 37 -0.44 1.41 -5.41
N SER A 38 0.73 1.10 -4.84
CA SER A 38 1.99 1.06 -5.59
C SER A 38 1.98 -0.05 -6.63
N ASP A 39 1.49 -1.24 -6.29
CA ASP A 39 1.29 -2.35 -7.22
C ASP A 39 0.35 -1.95 -8.36
N ARG A 40 -0.77 -1.28 -8.06
CA ARG A 40 -1.70 -0.80 -9.10
C ARG A 40 -1.07 0.22 -10.04
N ILE A 41 -0.28 1.14 -9.49
CA ILE A 41 0.44 2.13 -10.28
C ILE A 41 1.45 1.40 -11.20
N TRP A 42 2.24 0.50 -10.63
CA TRP A 42 3.21 -0.29 -11.37
C TRP A 42 2.55 -1.11 -12.49
N ASP A 43 1.41 -1.72 -12.18
CA ASP A 43 0.66 -2.55 -13.10
C ASP A 43 0.12 -1.79 -14.29
N ASN A 44 -0.42 -0.60 -14.02
CA ASN A 44 -0.95 0.24 -15.06
C ASN A 44 0.17 0.75 -15.98
N ILE A 45 1.32 1.13 -15.42
CA ILE A 45 2.48 1.61 -16.18
C ILE A 45 3.08 0.49 -17.04
N ASN A 46 3.11 -0.75 -16.54
CA ASN A 46 3.78 -1.87 -17.21
C ASN A 46 2.81 -2.84 -17.89
N LYS A 47 1.56 -2.43 -18.11
CA LYS A 47 0.52 -3.27 -18.69
C LYS A 47 0.96 -3.89 -20.02
N GLY A 48 0.78 -5.21 -20.15
CA GLY A 48 1.14 -5.98 -21.34
C GLY A 48 2.61 -6.39 -21.41
N ARG A 49 3.43 -5.99 -20.44
CA ARG A 49 4.85 -6.37 -20.34
C ARG A 49 5.12 -7.30 -19.15
N GLN A 50 4.22 -7.34 -18.18
CA GLN A 50 4.40 -8.16 -17.00
C GLN A 50 4.15 -9.63 -17.29
N TRP A 51 4.85 -10.51 -16.56
CA TRP A 51 4.65 -11.96 -16.68
C TRP A 51 3.18 -12.33 -16.53
N LYS A 52 2.47 -11.78 -15.55
CA LYS A 52 1.02 -12.03 -15.36
C LYS A 52 0.15 -11.67 -16.57
N ASP A 53 0.59 -10.75 -17.43
CA ASP A 53 -0.13 -10.35 -18.64
C ASP A 53 0.19 -11.26 -19.84
N ILE A 54 1.42 -11.81 -19.90
CA ILE A 54 1.92 -12.56 -21.08
C ILE A 54 2.05 -14.08 -20.85
N ARG A 55 1.98 -14.54 -19.59
CA ARG A 55 2.20 -15.94 -19.18
C ARG A 55 1.39 -16.94 -19.99
N ALA A 56 0.13 -16.63 -20.27
CA ALA A 56 -0.77 -17.51 -21.01
C ALA A 56 -0.21 -17.91 -22.39
N LYS A 57 0.56 -17.01 -23.03
CA LYS A 57 1.15 -17.26 -24.36
C LYS A 57 2.23 -18.33 -24.36
N TYR A 58 2.91 -18.54 -23.22
CA TYR A 58 4.10 -19.39 -23.12
C TYR A 58 3.81 -20.77 -22.53
N ILE A 59 2.73 -20.89 -21.76
CA ILE A 59 2.37 -22.16 -21.13
C ILE A 59 1.49 -22.99 -22.07
N GLN A 60 0.61 -22.35 -22.85
CA GLN A 60 -0.10 -23.06 -23.92
C GLN A 60 0.86 -23.62 -24.99
N SER A 61 1.95 -22.90 -25.30
CA SER A 61 2.94 -23.40 -26.25
C SER A 61 3.77 -24.57 -25.73
N GLU A 62 3.87 -24.78 -24.41
CA GLU A 62 4.51 -25.99 -23.84
C GLU A 62 3.57 -27.20 -23.85
N ASP A 63 2.24 -27.00 -23.81
CA ASP A 63 1.25 -28.07 -23.87
C ASP A 63 0.96 -28.52 -25.33
N ASP A 64 1.21 -27.64 -26.31
CA ASP A 64 1.02 -27.89 -27.75
C ASP A 64 2.27 -28.45 -28.47
N GLU A 65 3.42 -28.59 -27.77
CA GLU A 65 4.65 -29.29 -28.19
C GLU A 65 4.73 -30.72 -27.61
#